data_AF-A0A2N2RE42-F1
#
_entry.id   AF-A0A2N2RE42-F1
#
_cell.length_a   1.000
_cell.length_b   1.000
_cell.length_c   1.000
_cell.angle_alpha   90.00
_cell.angle_beta   90.00
_cell.angle_gamma   90.00
#
_symmetry.space_group_name_H-M   'P 1'
#
loop_
_entity.id
_entity.type
_entity.pdbx_description
1 polymer ?
#
loop_
_entity_poly.entity_id
_entity_poly.type
_entity_poly.pdbx_seq_one_letter_code
_entity_poly.pdbx_strand_id
1 'polypeptide(L)'
;MRLGHWWRERSDSFKLFALVGVALAVVLVIWISWVLWFVKLFAAWWQAPVSQGLTDLQALGQVGDIFGGVNALFAAFAFVGVAAAAYLQSQQMSELRRQVKLTEQAHIRQSFEPLFFQLLSLNRSLLSEMRLTAPPSWNIHGGPNWSPTEAAQALRARIAIRWGEFVTSNNTEIATEAYRELYEANEHQLGPYFRTLYHLWRLIDEAGLSSDDQSRFSNIARGTLGRDTLLLLIVNCLTVPGSKFKILVERFGLLKHISRDDEQFTFEQVLVDKLFKPTSHMSTSERADYARINTH
;
A
#
# COMPACT_ATOMS: atom_id res chain seq x y z
N MET A 1 -15.55 -18.90 32.13
CA MET A 1 -14.77 -19.87 31.34
C MET A 1 -13.31 -19.47 31.03
N ARG A 2 -12.87 -18.20 31.21
CA ARG A 2 -11.49 -17.76 30.89
C ARG A 2 -10.43 -17.94 32.00
N LEU A 3 -10.84 -18.16 33.26
CA LEU A 3 -9.91 -18.32 34.40
C LEU A 3 -9.26 -19.71 34.48
N GLY A 4 -9.94 -20.75 33.99
CA GLY A 4 -9.42 -22.13 33.98
C GLY A 4 -8.35 -22.40 32.93
N HIS A 5 -8.26 -21.58 31.88
CA HIS A 5 -7.23 -21.70 30.83
C HIS A 5 -5.89 -21.14 31.32
N TRP A 6 -5.91 -19.98 32.00
CA TRP A 6 -4.73 -19.27 32.49
C TRP A 6 -3.96 -20.05 33.57
N TRP A 7 -4.66 -20.76 34.46
CA TRP A 7 -4.05 -21.63 35.46
C TRP A 7 -3.46 -22.91 34.86
N ARG A 8 -4.00 -23.41 33.76
CA ARG A 8 -3.55 -24.64 33.08
C ARG A 8 -2.23 -24.38 32.33
N GLU A 9 -2.13 -23.28 31.60
CA GLU A 9 -0.87 -22.84 30.94
C GLU A 9 0.27 -22.56 31.93
N ARG A 10 -0.03 -21.96 33.09
CA ARG A 10 0.97 -21.67 34.14
C ARG A 10 1.45 -22.93 34.87
N SER A 11 0.56 -23.92 35.03
CA SER A 11 0.89 -25.24 35.59
C SER A 11 1.80 -26.03 34.64
N ASP A 12 1.49 -26.03 33.34
CA ASP A 12 2.23 -26.83 32.36
C ASP A 12 3.61 -26.26 32.07
N SER A 13 3.76 -24.93 32.06
CA SER A 13 5.07 -24.27 31.99
C SER A 13 5.95 -24.54 33.22
N PHE A 14 5.39 -24.52 34.44
CA PHE A 14 6.14 -24.84 35.66
C PHE A 14 6.65 -26.28 35.68
N LYS A 15 5.82 -27.25 35.26
CA LYS A 15 6.21 -28.66 35.14
C LYS A 15 7.33 -28.84 34.13
N LEU A 16 7.29 -28.11 33.01
CA LEU A 16 8.33 -28.15 31.97
C LEU A 16 9.68 -27.65 32.52
N PHE A 17 9.68 -26.52 33.23
CA PHE A 17 10.89 -25.97 33.86
C PHE A 17 11.47 -26.90 34.93
N ALA A 18 10.63 -27.52 35.75
CA ALA A 18 11.07 -28.49 36.74
C ALA A 18 11.70 -29.74 36.09
N LEU A 19 11.10 -30.25 35.01
CA LEU A 19 11.62 -31.39 34.25
C LEU A 19 12.97 -31.09 33.60
N VAL A 20 13.10 -29.92 32.97
CA VAL A 20 14.36 -29.47 32.37
C VAL A 20 15.44 -29.26 33.44
N GLY A 21 15.08 -28.68 34.59
CA GLY A 21 15.99 -28.48 35.72
C GLY A 21 16.53 -29.81 36.28
N VAL A 22 15.67 -30.82 36.44
CA VAL A 22 16.08 -32.16 36.88
C VAL A 22 16.98 -32.83 35.84
N ALA A 23 16.64 -32.73 34.54
CA ALA A 23 17.46 -33.28 33.48
C ALA A 23 18.88 -32.65 33.45
N LEU A 24 18.98 -31.33 33.61
CA LEU A 24 20.27 -30.62 33.68
C LEU A 24 21.07 -31.04 34.91
N ALA A 25 20.43 -31.19 36.08
CA ALA A 25 21.09 -31.64 37.30
C ALA A 25 21.65 -33.06 37.16
N VAL A 26 20.90 -33.97 36.53
CA VAL A 26 21.36 -35.34 36.24
C VAL A 26 22.56 -35.34 35.32
N VAL A 27 22.55 -34.54 34.24
CA VAL A 27 23.69 -34.40 33.32
C VAL A 27 24.93 -33.86 34.06
N LEU A 28 24.75 -32.88 34.94
CA LEU A 28 25.81 -32.31 35.77
C LEU A 28 26.42 -33.36 36.73
N VAL A 29 25.58 -34.16 37.39
CA VAL A 29 26.03 -35.23 38.29
C VAL A 29 26.80 -36.30 37.52
N ILE A 30 26.34 -36.68 36.33
CA ILE A 30 27.06 -37.61 35.44
C ILE A 30 28.44 -37.04 35.07
N TRP A 31 28.50 -35.76 34.71
CA TRP A 31 29.75 -35.07 34.38
C TRP A 31 30.72 -34.99 35.55
N ILE A 32 30.25 -34.60 36.74
CA ILE A 32 31.08 -34.49 37.94
C ILE A 32 31.60 -35.88 38.36
N SER A 33 30.74 -36.89 38.35
CA SER A 33 31.11 -38.26 38.68
C SER A 33 32.18 -38.80 37.72
N TRP A 34 32.09 -38.43 36.44
CA TRP A 34 33.07 -38.79 35.42
C TRP A 34 34.42 -38.11 35.63
N VAL A 35 34.45 -36.80 35.91
CA VAL A 35 35.69 -36.07 36.22
C VAL A 35 36.38 -36.65 37.46
N LEU A 36 35.63 -36.96 38.52
CA LEU A 36 36.17 -37.56 39.74
C LEU A 36 36.75 -38.96 39.49
N TRP A 37 36.11 -39.76 38.65
CA TRP A 37 36.62 -41.08 38.26
C TRP A 37 37.92 -40.97 37.45
N PHE A 38 37.98 -40.04 36.50
CA PHE A 38 39.18 -39.78 35.70
C PHE A 38 40.38 -39.31 36.55
N VAL A 39 40.14 -38.39 37.50
CA VAL A 39 41.18 -37.91 38.42
C VAL A 39 41.78 -39.06 39.25
N LYS A 40 40.96 -40.00 39.71
CA LYS A 40 41.44 -41.19 40.44
C LYS A 40 42.29 -42.10 39.57
N LEU A 41 41.87 -42.33 38.33
CA LEU A 41 42.62 -43.12 37.35
C LEU A 41 43.98 -42.49 37.01
N PHE A 42 44.00 -41.17 36.78
CA PHE A 42 45.22 -40.43 36.48
C PHE A 42 46.20 -40.42 37.67
N ALA A 43 45.69 -40.26 38.90
CA ALA A 43 46.51 -40.32 40.11
C ALA A 43 47.13 -41.72 40.33
N ALA A 44 46.40 -42.79 39.99
CA ALA A 44 46.91 -44.16 40.05
C ALA A 44 47.98 -44.44 38.98
N TRP A 45 47.77 -43.94 37.75
CA TRP A 45 48.75 -44.04 36.66
C TRP A 45 50.05 -43.28 36.97
N TRP A 46 49.95 -42.09 37.57
CA TRP A 46 51.11 -41.26 37.95
C TRP A 46 52.06 -41.94 38.95
N GLN A 47 51.54 -42.88 39.76
CA GLN A 47 52.32 -43.60 40.77
C GLN A 47 52.79 -44.99 40.30
N ALA A 48 52.47 -45.41 39.07
CA ALA A 48 52.76 -46.75 38.56
C ALA A 48 54.21 -46.89 38.01
N PRO A 49 54.90 -48.03 38.23
CA PRO A 49 56.24 -48.27 37.68
C PRO A 49 56.24 -48.44 36.16
N VAL A 50 57.26 -47.87 35.49
CA VAL A 50 57.40 -47.69 34.02
C VAL A 50 57.21 -48.97 33.18
N SER A 51 57.43 -50.17 33.75
CA SER A 51 57.30 -51.45 33.03
C SER A 51 55.88 -51.99 32.89
N GLN A 52 54.89 -51.48 33.64
CA GLN A 52 53.46 -51.86 33.51
C GLN A 52 52.62 -50.83 32.72
N GLY A 53 53.19 -49.66 32.41
CA GLY A 53 52.47 -48.56 31.76
C GLY A 53 51.95 -48.87 30.35
N LEU A 54 52.57 -49.81 29.62
CA LEU A 54 52.17 -50.17 28.24
C LEU A 54 50.88 -50.98 28.16
N THR A 55 50.64 -51.90 29.12
CA THR A 55 49.41 -52.69 29.20
C THR A 55 48.21 -51.86 29.68
N ASP A 56 48.46 -50.92 30.60
CA ASP A 56 47.43 -49.97 31.06
C ASP A 56 47.09 -48.90 30.02
N LEU A 57 48.06 -48.46 29.20
CA LEU A 57 47.83 -47.56 28.06
C LEU A 57 46.90 -48.20 27.02
N GLN A 58 47.03 -49.50 26.77
CA GLN A 58 46.17 -50.23 25.84
C GLN A 58 44.74 -50.38 26.38
N ALA A 59 44.58 -50.62 27.69
CA ALA A 59 43.27 -50.62 28.35
C ALA A 59 42.61 -49.24 28.35
N LEU A 60 43.39 -48.16 28.58
CA LEU A 60 42.93 -46.78 28.43
C LEU A 60 42.50 -46.46 27.00
N GLY A 61 43.22 -46.95 25.99
CA GLY A 61 42.87 -46.82 24.58
C GLY A 61 41.53 -47.49 24.24
N GLN A 62 41.30 -48.71 24.77
CA GLN A 62 40.05 -49.45 24.57
C GLN A 62 38.83 -48.75 25.22
N VAL A 63 39.03 -48.13 26.38
CA VAL A 63 38.01 -47.27 27.00
C VAL A 63 37.78 -46.02 26.14
N GLY A 64 38.85 -45.39 25.65
CA GLY A 64 38.79 -44.27 24.72
C GLY A 64 37.99 -44.55 23.44
N ASP A 65 38.11 -45.75 22.87
CA ASP A 65 37.38 -46.16 21.66
C ASP A 65 35.86 -46.24 21.88
N ILE A 66 35.41 -46.74 23.04
CA ILE A 66 33.98 -46.78 23.40
C ILE A 66 33.45 -45.34 23.58
N PHE A 67 34.22 -44.48 24.24
CA PHE A 67 33.85 -43.08 24.43
C PHE A 67 33.84 -42.29 23.11
N GLY A 68 34.75 -42.58 22.18
CA GLY A 68 34.74 -42.03 20.82
C GLY A 68 33.46 -42.35 20.07
N GLY A 69 33.00 -43.61 20.14
CA GLY A 69 31.73 -44.05 19.55
C GLY A 69 30.51 -43.38 20.17
N VAL A 70 30.47 -43.25 21.51
CA VAL A 70 29.38 -42.57 22.23
C VAL A 70 29.34 -41.07 21.90
N ASN A 71 30.48 -40.40 21.83
CA ASN A 71 30.56 -38.98 21.51
C ASN A 71 30.15 -38.69 20.05
N ALA A 72 30.55 -39.56 19.12
CA ALA A 72 30.10 -39.50 17.74
C ALA A 72 28.58 -39.66 17.61
N LEU A 73 27.97 -40.54 18.42
CA LEU A 73 26.52 -40.72 18.47
C LEU A 73 25.80 -39.48 19.02
N PHE A 74 26.32 -38.85 20.09
CA PHE A 74 25.77 -37.59 20.60
C PHE A 74 25.90 -36.46 19.58
N ALA A 75 27.03 -36.36 18.88
CA ALA A 75 27.21 -35.39 17.80
C ALA A 75 26.20 -35.62 16.65
N ALA A 76 25.95 -36.88 16.29
CA ALA A 76 24.93 -37.23 15.29
C ALA A 76 23.51 -36.83 15.75
N PHE A 77 23.14 -37.08 17.00
CA PHE A 77 21.85 -36.64 17.54
C PHE A 77 21.73 -35.12 17.62
N ALA A 78 22.79 -34.42 18.04
CA ALA A 78 22.82 -32.96 18.03
C ALA A 78 22.64 -32.42 16.60
N PHE A 79 23.31 -33.02 15.61
CA PHE A 79 23.15 -32.65 14.20
C PHE A 79 21.73 -32.88 13.68
N VAL A 80 21.12 -34.03 14.01
CA VAL A 80 19.70 -34.31 13.69
C VAL A 80 18.78 -33.27 14.34
N GLY A 81 19.03 -32.91 15.60
CA GLY A 81 18.29 -31.87 16.30
C GLY A 81 18.38 -30.50 15.62
N VAL A 82 19.59 -30.09 15.23
CA VAL A 82 19.83 -28.83 14.48
C VAL A 82 19.17 -28.88 13.10
N ALA A 83 19.26 -29.99 12.38
CA ALA A 83 18.62 -30.16 11.07
C ALA A 83 17.09 -30.10 11.18
N ALA A 84 16.50 -30.74 12.19
CA ALA A 84 15.06 -30.68 12.48
C ALA A 84 14.63 -29.25 12.84
N ALA A 85 15.41 -28.54 13.67
CA ALA A 85 15.16 -27.15 14.02
C ALA A 85 15.22 -26.23 12.79
N ALA A 86 16.22 -26.40 11.92
CA ALA A 86 16.35 -25.65 10.68
C ALA A 86 15.15 -25.87 9.73
N TYR A 87 14.68 -27.11 9.62
CA TYR A 87 13.49 -27.44 8.83
C TYR A 87 12.23 -26.74 9.36
N LEU A 88 11.99 -26.78 10.68
CA LEU A 88 10.86 -26.10 11.31
C LEU A 88 10.95 -24.57 11.16
N GLN A 89 12.14 -23.99 11.30
CA GLN A 89 12.37 -22.56 11.13
C GLN A 89 12.11 -22.11 9.69
N SER A 90 12.50 -22.93 8.70
CA SER A 90 12.20 -22.67 7.28
C SER A 90 10.69 -22.61 7.03
N GLN A 91 9.90 -23.49 7.67
CA GLN A 91 8.45 -23.46 7.56
C GLN A 91 7.87 -22.18 8.20
N GLN A 92 8.30 -21.84 9.42
CA GLN A 92 7.84 -20.62 10.13
C GLN A 92 8.12 -19.34 9.35
N MET A 93 9.26 -19.26 8.66
CA MET A 93 9.63 -18.09 7.87
C MET A 93 8.65 -17.80 6.73
N SER A 94 8.04 -18.84 6.15
CA SER A 94 7.07 -18.67 5.07
C SER A 94 5.76 -18.05 5.59
N GLU A 95 5.27 -18.54 6.73
CA GLU A 95 4.07 -18.02 7.37
C GLU A 95 4.30 -16.60 7.91
N LEU A 96 5.48 -16.34 8.51
CA LEU A 96 5.86 -15.01 8.97
C LEU A 96 5.88 -14.01 7.81
N ARG A 97 6.47 -14.37 6.66
CA ARG A 97 6.47 -13.52 5.46
C ARG A 97 5.04 -13.22 4.98
N ARG A 98 4.13 -14.20 5.05
CA ARG A 98 2.73 -13.99 4.68
C ARG A 98 2.04 -13.00 5.63
N GLN A 99 2.25 -13.15 6.93
CA GLN A 99 1.69 -12.24 7.93
C GLN A 99 2.20 -10.81 7.75
N VAL A 100 3.51 -10.63 7.53
CA VAL A 100 4.10 -9.31 7.26
C VAL A 100 3.42 -8.63 6.06
N LYS A 101 3.18 -9.36 4.95
CA LYS A 101 2.49 -8.80 3.77
C LYS A 101 1.05 -8.39 4.07
N LEU A 102 0.30 -9.19 4.82
CA LEU A 102 -1.07 -8.87 5.21
C LEU A 102 -1.11 -7.64 6.14
N THR A 103 -0.19 -7.59 7.10
CA THR A 103 -0.03 -6.46 8.03
C THR A 103 0.38 -5.19 7.30
N GLU A 104 1.30 -5.26 6.32
CA GLU A 104 1.70 -4.14 5.47
C GLU A 104 0.49 -3.58 4.69
N GLN A 105 -0.29 -4.43 4.03
CA GLN A 105 -1.50 -4.00 3.32
C GLN A 105 -2.54 -3.38 4.27
N ALA A 106 -2.73 -3.97 5.45
CA ALA A 106 -3.62 -3.41 6.46
C ALA A 106 -3.14 -2.03 6.95
N HIS A 107 -1.83 -1.85 7.15
CA HIS A 107 -1.24 -0.56 7.54
C HIS A 107 -1.35 0.50 6.44
N ILE A 108 -1.12 0.13 5.18
CA ILE A 108 -1.36 1.02 4.03
C ILE A 108 -2.80 1.50 4.07
N ARG A 109 -3.76 0.59 4.21
CA ARG A 109 -5.19 0.95 4.25
C ARG A 109 -5.54 1.82 5.47
N GLN A 110 -5.02 1.48 6.65
CA GLN A 110 -5.26 2.24 7.89
C GLN A 110 -4.73 3.68 7.82
N SER A 111 -3.58 3.90 7.18
CA SER A 111 -3.01 5.24 7.01
C SER A 111 -3.68 6.00 5.86
N PHE A 112 -4.04 5.30 4.78
CA PHE A 112 -4.66 5.89 3.61
C PHE A 112 -6.10 6.37 3.85
N GLU A 113 -6.96 5.51 4.41
CA GLU A 113 -8.41 5.76 4.45
C GLU A 113 -8.79 7.07 5.17
N PRO A 114 -8.20 7.40 6.35
CA PRO A 114 -8.46 8.69 7.00
C PRO A 114 -7.97 9.89 6.18
N LEU A 115 -6.78 9.81 5.60
CA LEU A 115 -6.21 10.89 4.77
C LEU A 115 -7.05 11.13 3.52
N PHE A 116 -7.51 10.06 2.87
CA PHE A 116 -8.41 10.13 1.73
C PHE A 116 -9.71 10.85 2.09
N PHE A 117 -10.39 10.44 3.16
CA PHE A 117 -11.66 11.08 3.54
C PHE A 117 -11.46 12.52 4.04
N GLN A 118 -10.34 12.83 4.67
CA GLN A 118 -9.99 14.20 5.04
C GLN A 118 -9.79 15.09 3.81
N LEU A 119 -9.00 14.65 2.81
CA LEU A 119 -8.81 15.40 1.56
C LEU A 119 -10.10 15.52 0.75
N LEU A 120 -10.92 14.46 0.71
CA LEU A 120 -12.22 14.47 0.05
C LEU A 120 -13.17 15.47 0.71
N SER A 121 -13.19 15.50 2.04
CA SER A 121 -13.99 16.46 2.81
C SER A 121 -13.51 17.88 2.56
N LEU A 122 -12.19 18.14 2.63
CA LEU A 122 -11.61 19.44 2.32
C LEU A 122 -11.97 19.90 0.91
N ASN A 123 -11.88 19.02 -0.09
CA ASN A 123 -12.25 19.37 -1.46
C ASN A 123 -13.74 19.74 -1.59
N ARG A 124 -14.63 19.00 -0.91
CA ARG A 124 -16.06 19.30 -0.88
C ARG A 124 -16.36 20.62 -0.16
N SER A 125 -15.69 20.90 0.94
CA SER A 125 -15.79 22.19 1.66
C SER A 125 -15.38 23.34 0.76
N LEU A 126 -14.21 23.24 0.11
CA LEU A 126 -13.73 24.25 -0.85
C LEU A 126 -14.74 24.48 -1.98
N LEU A 127 -15.35 23.42 -2.53
CA LEU A 127 -16.38 23.56 -3.56
C LEU A 127 -17.64 24.24 -3.02
N SER A 128 -18.07 23.90 -1.80
CA SER A 128 -19.30 24.44 -1.19
C SER A 128 -19.18 25.90 -0.77
N GLU A 129 -17.98 26.31 -0.36
CA GLU A 129 -17.67 27.67 0.08
C GLU A 129 -17.29 28.58 -1.10
N MET A 130 -17.01 28.00 -2.27
CA MET A 130 -16.62 28.72 -3.48
C MET A 130 -17.69 29.74 -3.90
N ARG A 131 -17.29 31.01 -4.00
CA ARG A 131 -18.11 32.14 -4.48
C ARG A 131 -17.32 32.89 -5.55
N LEU A 132 -17.61 32.57 -6.79
CA LEU A 132 -16.93 33.11 -7.96
C LEU A 132 -17.54 34.44 -8.41
N THR A 133 -16.82 35.16 -9.26
CA THR A 133 -17.29 36.40 -9.87
C THR A 133 -17.18 36.32 -11.37
N ALA A 134 -18.07 37.05 -12.05
CA ALA A 134 -18.01 37.23 -13.49
C ALA A 134 -16.68 37.90 -13.87
N PRO A 135 -15.96 37.41 -14.89
CA PRO A 135 -14.87 38.14 -15.49
C PRO A 135 -15.34 39.51 -15.99
N PRO A 136 -14.56 40.59 -15.77
CA PRO A 136 -14.94 41.93 -16.24
C PRO A 136 -15.23 41.99 -17.74
N SER A 137 -14.53 41.17 -18.53
CA SER A 137 -14.68 41.12 -20.00
C SER A 137 -15.97 40.46 -20.48
N TRP A 138 -16.76 39.85 -19.60
CA TRP A 138 -17.97 39.11 -19.99
C TRP A 138 -19.22 40.00 -20.05
N ASN A 139 -19.20 41.20 -19.44
CA ASN A 139 -20.33 42.14 -19.42
C ASN A 139 -21.66 41.50 -18.95
N ILE A 140 -21.60 40.56 -18.00
CA ILE A 140 -22.77 39.86 -17.46
C ILE A 140 -23.27 40.56 -16.20
N HIS A 141 -24.57 40.78 -16.10
CA HIS A 141 -25.22 41.45 -14.95
C HIS A 141 -25.48 40.53 -13.74
N GLY A 142 -24.80 39.38 -13.68
CA GLY A 142 -24.87 38.47 -12.54
C GLY A 142 -24.00 39.01 -11.43
N GLY A 143 -24.60 39.49 -10.34
CA GLY A 143 -23.88 40.07 -9.19
C GLY A 143 -22.77 39.15 -8.64
N PRO A 144 -21.95 39.66 -7.71
CA PRO A 144 -20.87 38.88 -7.11
C PRO A 144 -21.42 37.62 -6.42
N ASN A 145 -20.59 36.57 -6.30
CA ASN A 145 -20.84 35.33 -5.55
C ASN A 145 -21.55 34.19 -6.30
N TRP A 146 -21.18 33.94 -7.55
CA TRP A 146 -21.61 32.76 -8.29
C TRP A 146 -21.19 31.47 -7.60
N SER A 147 -22.11 30.53 -7.49
CA SER A 147 -21.79 29.13 -7.21
C SER A 147 -20.93 28.52 -8.33
N PRO A 148 -20.22 27.41 -8.08
CA PRO A 148 -19.50 26.69 -9.13
C PRO A 148 -20.40 26.31 -10.32
N THR A 149 -21.65 25.97 -10.04
CA THR A 149 -22.67 25.64 -11.04
C THR A 149 -22.99 26.83 -11.94
N GLU A 150 -23.26 28.00 -11.36
CA GLU A 150 -23.54 29.22 -12.12
C GLU A 150 -22.33 29.65 -12.96
N ALA A 151 -21.13 29.56 -12.41
CA ALA A 151 -19.91 29.85 -13.14
C ALA A 151 -19.67 28.90 -14.32
N ALA A 152 -19.94 27.61 -14.15
CA ALA A 152 -19.88 26.63 -15.22
C ALA A 152 -20.92 26.90 -16.32
N GLN A 153 -22.14 27.28 -15.94
CA GLN A 153 -23.20 27.66 -16.88
C GLN A 153 -22.84 28.94 -17.66
N ALA A 154 -22.30 29.96 -16.97
CA ALA A 154 -21.84 31.18 -17.61
C ALA A 154 -20.66 30.91 -18.56
N LEU A 155 -19.71 30.07 -18.16
CA LEU A 155 -18.61 29.63 -19.00
C LEU A 155 -19.12 28.89 -20.24
N ARG A 156 -20.06 27.96 -20.07
CA ARG A 156 -20.71 27.24 -21.16
C ARG A 156 -21.36 28.18 -22.16
N ALA A 157 -22.15 29.15 -21.68
CA ALA A 157 -22.76 30.17 -22.53
C ALA A 157 -21.70 31.03 -23.24
N ARG A 158 -20.62 31.42 -22.54
CA ARG A 158 -19.53 32.22 -23.12
C ARG A 158 -18.81 31.49 -24.25
N ILE A 159 -18.54 30.20 -24.07
CA ILE A 159 -17.94 29.35 -25.10
C ILE A 159 -18.90 29.22 -26.28
N ALA A 160 -20.17 28.89 -26.05
CA ALA A 160 -21.17 28.72 -27.10
C ALA A 160 -21.34 29.98 -27.98
N ILE A 161 -21.42 31.17 -27.37
CA ILE A 161 -21.54 32.44 -28.11
C ILE A 161 -20.34 32.67 -29.04
N ARG A 162 -19.11 32.39 -28.57
CA ARG A 162 -17.89 32.61 -29.37
C ARG A 162 -17.68 31.52 -30.43
N TRP A 163 -18.29 30.35 -30.25
CA TRP A 163 -18.14 29.20 -31.14
C TRP A 163 -18.99 29.33 -32.43
N GLY A 164 -20.19 29.91 -32.34
CA GLY A 164 -21.11 30.02 -33.48
C GLY A 164 -21.56 28.66 -34.06
N GLU A 165 -22.39 28.66 -35.12
CA GLU A 165 -22.90 27.43 -35.75
C GLU A 165 -21.86 26.60 -36.52
N PHE A 166 -20.60 27.07 -36.65
CA PHE A 166 -19.57 26.38 -37.43
C PHE A 166 -18.36 25.96 -36.58
N VAL A 167 -18.22 24.64 -36.40
CA VAL A 167 -17.07 23.97 -35.78
C VAL A 167 -15.82 24.25 -36.60
N THR A 168 -14.91 25.10 -36.12
CA THR A 168 -13.60 25.34 -36.77
C THR A 168 -12.44 24.70 -35.99
N SER A 169 -11.22 24.75 -36.52
CA SER A 169 -10.01 24.28 -35.84
C SER A 169 -9.70 25.04 -34.53
N ASN A 170 -10.32 26.21 -34.31
CA ASN A 170 -10.02 27.15 -33.23
C ASN A 170 -10.76 26.91 -31.89
N ASN A 171 -11.57 25.86 -31.84
CA ASN A 171 -12.51 25.55 -30.77
C ASN A 171 -11.88 25.41 -29.36
N THR A 172 -10.70 24.78 -29.27
CA THR A 172 -9.97 24.63 -28.01
C THR A 172 -9.36 25.94 -27.52
N GLU A 173 -8.96 26.84 -28.42
CA GLU A 173 -8.45 28.16 -28.02
C GLU A 173 -9.59 29.02 -27.45
N ILE A 174 -10.78 28.97 -28.04
CA ILE A 174 -11.97 29.67 -27.51
C ILE A 174 -12.27 29.22 -26.07
N ALA A 175 -12.28 27.90 -25.82
CA ALA A 175 -12.51 27.34 -24.50
C ALA A 175 -11.39 27.71 -23.51
N THR A 176 -10.14 27.66 -23.97
CA THR A 176 -8.96 28.04 -23.18
C THR A 176 -9.02 29.51 -22.80
N GLU A 177 -9.38 30.39 -23.73
CA GLU A 177 -9.48 31.83 -23.51
C GLU A 177 -10.60 32.17 -22.53
N ALA A 178 -11.80 31.61 -22.74
CA ALA A 178 -12.92 31.82 -21.83
C ALA A 178 -12.57 31.32 -20.42
N TYR A 179 -11.95 30.14 -20.30
CA TYR A 179 -11.54 29.65 -19.00
C TYR A 179 -10.43 30.50 -18.37
N ARG A 180 -9.49 31.03 -19.16
CA ARG A 180 -8.44 31.93 -18.66
C ARG A 180 -9.06 33.18 -18.03
N GLU A 181 -10.00 33.83 -18.73
CA GLU A 181 -10.74 35.00 -18.20
C GLU A 181 -11.44 34.65 -16.87
N LEU A 182 -12.09 33.47 -16.78
CA LEU A 182 -12.72 32.99 -15.55
C LEU A 182 -11.71 32.71 -14.43
N TYR A 183 -10.60 32.06 -14.76
CA TYR A 183 -9.59 31.64 -13.80
C TYR A 183 -8.86 32.85 -13.22
N GLU A 184 -8.44 33.82 -14.05
CA GLU A 184 -7.74 35.02 -13.59
C GLU A 184 -8.58 35.84 -12.61
N ALA A 185 -9.89 35.98 -12.87
CA ALA A 185 -10.80 36.65 -11.95
C ALA A 185 -11.00 35.90 -10.61
N ASN A 186 -10.74 34.59 -10.59
CA ASN A 186 -11.11 33.70 -9.49
C ASN A 186 -9.97 32.79 -8.99
N GLU A 187 -8.71 33.12 -9.29
CA GLU A 187 -7.56 32.23 -9.05
C GLU A 187 -7.44 31.84 -7.58
N HIS A 188 -7.68 32.79 -6.69
CA HIS A 188 -7.62 32.63 -5.24
C HIS A 188 -8.55 31.52 -4.70
N GLN A 189 -9.59 31.13 -5.45
CA GLN A 189 -10.50 30.04 -5.09
C GLN A 189 -10.33 28.81 -6.00
N LEU A 190 -10.26 28.99 -7.31
CA LEU A 190 -10.13 27.88 -8.26
C LEU A 190 -8.78 27.17 -8.14
N GLY A 191 -7.70 27.91 -7.90
CA GLY A 191 -6.34 27.36 -7.74
C GLY A 191 -6.26 26.36 -6.58
N PRO A 192 -6.58 26.75 -5.34
CA PRO A 192 -6.60 25.84 -4.20
C PRO A 192 -7.55 24.65 -4.39
N TYR A 193 -8.72 24.88 -4.99
CA TYR A 193 -9.69 23.82 -5.27
C TYR A 193 -9.12 22.75 -6.20
N PHE A 194 -8.60 23.12 -7.38
CA PHE A 194 -8.06 22.16 -8.34
C PHE A 194 -6.78 21.50 -7.85
N ARG A 195 -5.94 22.21 -7.10
CA ARG A 195 -4.75 21.62 -6.47
C ARG A 195 -5.13 20.55 -5.45
N THR A 196 -6.14 20.82 -4.62
CA THR A 196 -6.64 19.84 -3.65
C THR A 196 -7.27 18.64 -4.34
N LEU A 197 -8.05 18.87 -5.41
CA LEU A 197 -8.62 17.79 -6.21
C LEU A 197 -7.53 16.93 -6.86
N TYR A 198 -6.49 17.54 -7.43
CA TYR A 198 -5.32 16.85 -7.97
C TYR A 198 -4.64 15.99 -6.91
N HIS A 199 -4.40 16.52 -5.71
CA HIS A 199 -3.76 15.77 -4.62
C HIS A 199 -4.62 14.61 -4.12
N LEU A 200 -5.95 14.74 -4.10
CA LEU A 200 -6.85 13.63 -3.80
C LEU A 200 -6.67 12.47 -4.79
N TRP A 201 -6.68 12.76 -6.09
CA TRP A 201 -6.50 11.72 -7.12
C TRP A 201 -5.08 11.13 -7.10
N ARG A 202 -4.07 11.99 -6.89
CA ARG A 202 -2.68 11.56 -6.76
C ARG A 202 -2.46 10.66 -5.55
N LEU A 203 -3.14 10.93 -4.43
CA LEU A 203 -3.09 10.08 -3.24
C LEU A 203 -3.59 8.66 -3.55
N ILE A 204 -4.70 8.52 -4.27
CA ILE A 204 -5.23 7.22 -4.72
C ILE A 204 -4.24 6.51 -5.66
N ASP A 205 -3.49 7.29 -6.44
CA ASP A 205 -2.57 6.80 -7.46
C ASP A 205 -1.27 6.22 -6.86
N GLU A 206 -0.73 6.87 -5.83
CA GLU A 206 0.59 6.60 -5.27
C GLU A 206 0.55 5.74 -4.00
N ALA A 207 -0.61 5.50 -3.39
CA ALA A 207 -0.74 4.84 -2.09
C ALA A 207 -0.43 3.33 -2.04
N GLY A 208 -0.07 2.69 -3.17
CA GLY A 208 0.25 1.25 -3.19
C GLY A 208 -0.94 0.35 -2.82
N LEU A 209 -2.16 0.80 -3.10
CA LEU A 209 -3.40 0.08 -2.81
C LEU A 209 -3.56 -1.18 -3.67
N SER A 210 -4.35 -2.13 -3.18
CA SER A 210 -4.87 -3.21 -4.01
C SER A 210 -5.72 -2.64 -5.16
N SER A 211 -5.84 -3.38 -6.27
CA SER A 211 -6.68 -2.95 -7.40
C SER A 211 -8.15 -2.74 -7.02
N ASP A 212 -8.66 -3.55 -6.08
CA ASP A 212 -10.02 -3.45 -5.56
C ASP A 212 -10.21 -2.17 -4.74
N ASP A 213 -9.32 -1.91 -3.78
CA ASP A 213 -9.36 -0.69 -2.97
C ASP A 213 -9.19 0.56 -3.85
N GLN A 214 -8.24 0.55 -4.80
CA GLN A 214 -8.04 1.66 -5.72
C GLN A 214 -9.32 1.94 -6.53
N SER A 215 -9.99 0.91 -7.04
CA SER A 215 -11.29 1.04 -7.73
C SER A 215 -12.37 1.61 -6.81
N ARG A 216 -12.48 1.07 -5.59
CA ARG A 216 -13.47 1.50 -4.58
C ARG A 216 -13.31 2.98 -4.25
N PHE A 217 -12.11 3.43 -3.88
CA PHE A 217 -11.87 4.83 -3.51
C PHE A 217 -11.97 5.78 -4.71
N SER A 218 -11.54 5.34 -5.90
CA SER A 218 -11.74 6.10 -7.14
C SER A 218 -13.22 6.30 -7.44
N ASN A 219 -14.05 5.26 -7.29
CA ASN A 219 -15.49 5.37 -7.53
C ASN A 219 -16.16 6.30 -6.50
N ILE A 220 -15.74 6.26 -5.23
CA ILE A 220 -16.23 7.18 -4.19
C ILE A 220 -15.89 8.63 -4.55
N ALA A 221 -14.62 8.91 -4.88
CA ALA A 221 -14.17 10.26 -5.25
C ALA A 221 -14.83 10.74 -6.56
N ARG A 222 -14.97 9.87 -7.57
CA ARG A 222 -15.63 10.22 -8.83
C ARG A 222 -17.10 10.56 -8.63
N GLY A 223 -17.80 9.84 -7.73
CA GLY A 223 -19.20 10.10 -7.40
C GLY A 223 -19.46 11.46 -6.76
N THR A 224 -18.42 12.22 -6.39
CA THR A 224 -18.55 13.57 -5.86
C THR A 224 -18.44 14.66 -6.92
N LEU A 225 -18.09 14.30 -8.17
CA LEU A 225 -17.92 15.23 -9.27
C LEU A 225 -19.21 15.33 -10.08
N GLY A 226 -19.89 16.48 -9.99
CA GLY A 226 -21.05 16.79 -10.81
C GLY A 226 -20.67 17.23 -12.23
N ARG A 227 -21.65 17.26 -13.14
CA ARG A 227 -21.45 17.64 -14.55
C ARG A 227 -20.77 19.01 -14.72
N ASP A 228 -21.24 20.02 -13.99
CA ASP A 228 -20.69 21.38 -14.07
C ASP A 228 -19.26 21.48 -13.52
N THR A 229 -18.95 20.74 -12.46
CA THR A 229 -17.59 20.62 -11.92
C THR A 229 -16.65 19.91 -12.91
N LEU A 230 -17.16 18.89 -13.62
CA LEU A 230 -16.40 18.20 -14.66
C LEU A 230 -16.11 19.12 -15.85
N LEU A 231 -17.04 20.01 -16.23
CA LEU A 231 -16.76 21.04 -17.24
C LEU A 231 -15.59 21.92 -16.80
N LEU A 232 -15.64 22.47 -15.59
CA LEU A 232 -14.56 23.30 -15.04
C LEU A 232 -13.22 22.55 -14.98
N LEU A 233 -13.25 21.25 -14.69
CA LEU A 233 -12.06 20.38 -14.70
C LEU A 233 -11.50 20.16 -16.11
N ILE A 234 -12.37 19.91 -17.10
CA ILE A 234 -11.98 19.72 -18.50
C ILE A 234 -11.22 20.94 -19.00
N VAL A 235 -11.78 22.12 -18.80
CA VAL A 235 -11.13 23.36 -19.23
C VAL A 235 -9.91 23.71 -18.38
N ASN A 236 -9.86 23.30 -17.10
CA ASN A 236 -8.63 23.40 -16.31
C ASN A 236 -7.49 22.60 -16.95
N CYS A 237 -7.76 21.40 -17.46
CA CYS A 237 -6.78 20.56 -18.13
C CYS A 237 -6.24 21.13 -19.45
N LEU A 238 -6.90 22.14 -20.03
CA LEU A 238 -6.40 22.90 -21.19
C LEU A 238 -5.24 23.84 -20.83
N THR A 239 -5.14 24.22 -19.57
CA THR A 239 -4.10 25.13 -19.10
C THR A 239 -2.79 24.40 -18.83
N VAL A 240 -1.67 25.11 -18.94
CA VAL A 240 -0.34 24.56 -18.62
C VAL A 240 -0.29 23.99 -17.19
N PRO A 241 -0.80 24.66 -16.15
CA PRO A 241 -0.85 24.10 -14.79
C PRO A 241 -1.72 22.84 -14.67
N GLY A 242 -2.85 22.77 -15.39
CA GLY A 242 -3.77 21.63 -15.36
C GLY A 242 -3.34 20.43 -16.20
N SER A 243 -2.33 20.57 -17.06
CA SER A 243 -1.83 19.49 -17.93
C SER A 243 -1.39 18.24 -17.17
N LYS A 244 -0.84 18.38 -15.96
CA LYS A 244 -0.48 17.23 -15.10
C LYS A 244 -1.72 16.48 -14.61
N PHE A 245 -2.81 17.20 -14.38
CA PHE A 245 -4.03 16.60 -13.86
C PHE A 245 -4.76 15.79 -14.95
N LYS A 246 -4.63 16.19 -16.21
CA LYS A 246 -5.10 15.43 -17.38
C LYS A 246 -4.72 13.94 -17.32
N ILE A 247 -3.48 13.62 -16.92
CA ILE A 247 -2.99 12.23 -16.82
C ILE A 247 -3.85 11.43 -15.84
N LEU A 248 -4.18 12.00 -14.68
CA LEU A 248 -5.03 11.34 -13.69
C LEU A 248 -6.49 11.26 -14.16
N VAL A 249 -6.99 12.28 -14.87
CA VAL A 249 -8.33 12.27 -15.47
C VAL A 249 -8.48 11.08 -16.42
N GLU A 250 -7.49 10.85 -17.29
CA GLU A 250 -7.48 9.73 -18.23
C GLU A 250 -7.28 8.38 -17.53
N ARG A 251 -6.43 8.32 -16.50
CA ARG A 251 -6.12 7.10 -15.75
C ARG A 251 -7.32 6.61 -14.93
N PHE A 252 -8.03 7.53 -14.28
CA PHE A 252 -9.18 7.20 -13.42
C PHE A 252 -10.54 7.30 -14.12
N GLY A 253 -10.58 7.80 -15.36
CA GLY A 253 -11.79 7.88 -16.17
C GLY A 253 -12.87 8.71 -15.50
N LEU A 254 -12.49 9.96 -15.18
CA LEU A 254 -13.35 10.88 -14.44
C LEU A 254 -14.51 11.40 -15.28
N LEU A 255 -14.41 11.30 -16.62
CA LEU A 255 -15.37 11.84 -17.57
C LEU A 255 -16.47 10.84 -17.94
N LYS A 256 -16.54 9.67 -17.26
CA LYS A 256 -17.57 8.64 -17.49
C LYS A 256 -19.00 9.19 -17.43
N HIS A 257 -19.26 10.14 -16.55
CA HIS A 257 -20.61 10.69 -16.31
C HIS A 257 -20.99 11.85 -17.22
N ILE A 258 -20.12 12.23 -18.16
CA ILE A 258 -20.48 13.16 -19.22
C ILE A 258 -21.29 12.34 -20.23
N SER A 259 -22.61 12.48 -20.18
CA SER A 259 -23.53 11.79 -21.09
C SER A 259 -23.12 12.05 -22.54
N ARG A 260 -22.93 10.97 -23.28
CA ARG A 260 -22.98 10.96 -24.75
C ARG A 260 -24.41 10.88 -25.29
N ASP A 261 -25.40 10.80 -24.39
CA ASP A 261 -26.79 10.48 -24.69
C ASP A 261 -27.64 11.67 -25.16
N ASP A 262 -27.13 12.90 -25.11
CA ASP A 262 -27.88 14.04 -25.66
C ASP A 262 -27.78 13.99 -27.19
N GLU A 263 -28.92 13.85 -27.87
CA GLU A 263 -29.07 13.96 -29.33
C GLU A 263 -28.53 15.30 -29.89
N GLN A 264 -28.18 16.25 -29.01
CA GLN A 264 -27.43 17.45 -29.32
C GLN A 264 -25.94 17.25 -29.02
N PHE A 265 -25.13 17.30 -30.09
CA PHE A 265 -23.68 17.34 -30.02
C PHE A 265 -23.21 18.53 -29.17
N THR A 266 -22.85 18.30 -27.91
CA THR A 266 -22.44 19.39 -27.01
C THR A 266 -20.97 19.73 -27.22
N PHE A 267 -20.59 21.00 -27.02
CA PHE A 267 -19.18 21.41 -27.12
C PHE A 267 -18.30 20.68 -26.08
N GLU A 268 -18.84 20.23 -24.94
CA GLU A 268 -18.09 19.40 -24.00
C GLU A 268 -17.65 18.09 -24.65
N GLN A 269 -18.51 17.43 -25.43
CA GLN A 269 -18.13 16.21 -26.15
C GLN A 269 -17.00 16.47 -27.13
N VAL A 270 -17.06 17.58 -27.87
CA VAL A 270 -16.00 17.99 -28.81
C VAL A 270 -14.68 18.25 -28.09
N LEU A 271 -14.72 18.96 -26.96
CA LEU A 271 -13.53 19.21 -26.16
C LEU A 271 -12.97 17.90 -25.62
N VAL A 272 -13.82 17.01 -25.11
CA VAL A 272 -13.34 15.77 -24.53
C VAL A 272 -12.73 14.84 -25.59
N ASP A 273 -13.39 14.65 -26.73
CA ASP A 273 -12.89 13.79 -27.81
C ASP A 273 -11.57 14.30 -28.41
N LYS A 274 -11.36 15.62 -28.46
CA LYS A 274 -10.09 16.21 -28.92
C LYS A 274 -8.99 16.13 -27.87
N LEU A 275 -9.33 16.28 -26.59
CA LEU A 275 -8.35 16.50 -25.54
C LEU A 275 -7.95 15.24 -24.82
N PHE A 276 -8.88 14.32 -24.56
CA PHE A 276 -8.64 13.18 -23.69
C PHE A 276 -8.64 11.88 -24.47
N LYS A 277 -7.86 10.91 -23.98
CA LYS A 277 -7.94 9.52 -24.47
C LYS A 277 -9.33 8.92 -24.21
N PRO A 278 -9.77 7.93 -24.99
CA PRO A 278 -11.03 7.21 -24.76
C PRO A 278 -11.13 6.60 -23.35
N THR A 279 -10.00 6.28 -22.72
CA THR A 279 -9.92 5.76 -21.34
C THR A 279 -10.50 6.70 -20.28
N SER A 280 -10.58 8.01 -20.59
CA SER A 280 -11.17 9.02 -19.73
C SER A 280 -12.69 8.83 -19.47
N HIS A 281 -13.38 8.06 -20.31
CA HIS A 281 -14.80 7.72 -20.15
C HIS A 281 -15.05 6.31 -19.62
N MET A 282 -14.01 5.48 -19.57
CA MET A 282 -14.15 4.07 -19.19
C MET A 282 -14.24 3.91 -17.67
N SER A 283 -14.98 2.90 -17.22
CA SER A 283 -14.90 2.39 -15.86
C SER A 283 -13.60 1.63 -15.61
N THR A 284 -13.35 1.30 -14.34
CA THR A 284 -12.16 0.53 -13.96
C THR A 284 -12.08 -0.83 -14.67
N SER A 285 -13.21 -1.53 -14.85
CA SER A 285 -13.25 -2.82 -15.56
C SER A 285 -13.02 -2.64 -17.06
N GLU A 286 -13.72 -1.70 -17.69
CA GLU A 286 -13.56 -1.40 -19.14
C GLU A 286 -12.13 -0.99 -19.48
N ARG A 287 -11.44 -0.27 -18.59
CA ARG A 287 -10.02 0.06 -18.77
C ARG A 287 -9.10 -1.15 -18.65
N ALA A 288 -9.38 -2.07 -17.74
CA ALA A 288 -8.58 -3.29 -17.59
C ALA A 288 -8.67 -4.15 -18.86
N ASP A 289 -9.85 -4.23 -19.46
CA ASP A 289 -10.07 -4.92 -20.73
C ASP A 289 -9.42 -4.17 -21.91
N TYR A 290 -9.58 -2.84 -21.97
CA TYR A 290 -8.93 -2.00 -22.99
C TYR A 290 -7.40 -2.12 -22.95
N ALA A 291 -6.81 -2.17 -21.75
CA ALA A 291 -5.37 -2.35 -21.58
C ALA A 291 -4.92 -3.71 -22.11
N ARG A 292 -5.65 -4.79 -21.78
CA ARG A 292 -5.36 -6.17 -22.27
C ARG A 292 -5.42 -6.28 -23.79
N ILE A 293 -6.38 -5.60 -24.42
CA ILE A 293 -6.56 -5.66 -25.88
C ILE A 293 -5.46 -4.88 -26.62
N ASN A 294 -5.00 -3.76 -26.07
CA ASN A 294 -4.05 -2.86 -26.76
C ASN A 294 -2.59 -3.00 -26.28
N THR A 295 -2.25 -4.02 -25.48
CA THR A 295 -0.86 -4.36 -25.10
C THR A 295 -0.29 -5.55 -25.88
N HIS A 296 -0.95 -5.95 -26.97
CA HIS A 296 -0.44 -6.87 -28.00
C HIS A 296 -0.25 -6.13 -29.33
#